data_AF-R5CI74-F1
#
_entry.id   AF-R5CI74-F1
#
_cell.length_a   1.000
_cell.length_b   1.000
_cell.length_c   1.000
_cell.angle_alpha   90.00
_cell.angle_beta   90.00
_cell.angle_gamma   90.00
#
_symmetry.space_group_name_H-M   'P 1'
#
loop_
_entity.id
_entity.type
_entity.pdbx_description
1 polymer ?
#
loop_
_entity_poly.entity_id
_entity_poly.type
_entity_poly.pdbx_seq_one_letter_code
_entity_poly.pdbx_strand_id
1 'polypeptide(L)'
;MKRTRNILMTEMLASIIISLAIVTLYETEILSPGTLECDTNTEFLTVSIMEIMTICMIPLALRLFKFKKISTILQNTQEYGLLRLGSLRMAMLCIPLIANTLLYYIFGFNVAFGYMGIICLVCLIFIYPSMSRCETETNKK
;
A
#
# COMPACT_ATOMS: atom_id res chain seq x y z
N MET A 1 -16.45 7.39 -14.53
CA MET A 1 -16.18 6.45 -13.41
C MET A 1 -15.56 5.08 -13.79
N LYS A 2 -15.96 4.41 -14.89
CA LYS A 2 -15.35 3.09 -15.26
C LYS A 2 -13.83 3.15 -15.48
N ARG A 3 -13.33 4.23 -16.11
CA ARG A 3 -11.89 4.45 -16.37
C ARG A 3 -11.09 4.63 -15.08
N THR A 4 -11.61 5.41 -14.14
CA THR A 4 -11.05 5.62 -12.79
C THR A 4 -10.88 4.31 -12.03
N ARG A 5 -11.93 3.48 -11.99
CA ARG A 5 -11.88 2.16 -11.36
C ARG A 5 -10.79 1.29 -11.98
N ASN A 6 -10.72 1.25 -13.31
CA ASN A 6 -9.76 0.39 -13.98
C ASN A 6 -8.33 0.80 -13.66
N ILE A 7 -8.04 2.11 -13.57
CA ILE A 7 -6.73 2.63 -13.18
C ILE A 7 -6.36 2.20 -11.75
N LEU A 8 -7.27 2.40 -10.78
CA LEU A 8 -7.02 1.98 -9.39
C LEU A 8 -6.88 0.46 -9.25
N MET A 9 -7.67 -0.30 -10.00
CA MET A 9 -7.59 -1.75 -10.03
C MET A 9 -6.26 -2.22 -10.62
N THR A 10 -5.80 -1.60 -11.70
CA THR A 10 -4.48 -1.84 -12.27
C THR A 10 -3.37 -1.49 -11.30
N GLU A 11 -3.47 -0.37 -10.56
CA GLU A 11 -2.45 0.03 -9.57
C GLU A 11 -2.35 -0.97 -8.40
N MET A 12 -3.50 -1.45 -7.92
CA MET A 12 -3.57 -2.48 -6.88
C MET A 12 -3.01 -3.83 -7.37
N LEU A 13 -3.36 -4.24 -8.58
CA LEU A 13 -2.93 -5.52 -9.13
C LEU A 13 -1.44 -5.47 -9.51
N ALA A 14 -0.98 -4.33 -10.01
CA ALA A 14 0.43 -4.08 -10.29
C ALA A 14 1.28 -4.18 -9.01
N SER A 15 0.85 -3.61 -7.89
CA SER A 15 1.63 -3.71 -6.65
C SER A 15 1.72 -5.13 -6.12
N ILE A 16 0.64 -5.92 -6.21
CA ILE A 16 0.65 -7.35 -5.84
C ILE A 16 1.61 -8.11 -6.76
N ILE A 17 1.53 -7.90 -8.08
CA ILE A 17 2.44 -8.55 -9.04
C ILE A 17 3.89 -8.17 -8.75
N ILE A 18 4.18 -6.90 -8.45
CA ILE A 18 5.53 -6.43 -8.13
C ILE A 18 6.05 -7.12 -6.85
N SER A 19 5.25 -7.16 -5.78
CA SER A 19 5.62 -7.87 -4.55
C SER A 19 5.85 -9.37 -4.80
N LEU A 20 5.02 -10.01 -5.61
CA LEU A 20 5.19 -11.42 -5.96
C LEU A 20 6.44 -11.65 -6.81
N ALA A 21 6.71 -10.74 -7.76
CA ALA A 21 7.91 -10.78 -8.58
C ALA A 21 9.16 -10.67 -7.70
N ILE A 22 9.18 -9.74 -6.74
CA ILE A 22 10.27 -9.60 -5.76
C ILE A 22 10.51 -10.92 -5.02
N VAL A 23 9.46 -11.53 -4.47
CA VAL A 23 9.53 -12.85 -3.82
C VAL A 23 10.16 -13.87 -4.77
N THR A 24 9.65 -14.01 -5.99
CA THR A 24 10.19 -14.98 -6.95
C THR A 24 11.66 -14.73 -7.31
N LEU A 25 12.11 -13.48 -7.41
CA LEU A 25 13.51 -13.15 -7.71
C LEU A 25 14.46 -13.58 -6.59
N TYR A 26 14.06 -13.43 -5.34
CA TYR A 26 14.86 -13.88 -4.20
C TYR A 26 14.77 -15.39 -3.99
N GLU A 27 13.60 -16.01 -4.16
CA GLU A 27 13.43 -17.47 -4.04
C GLU A 27 14.14 -18.24 -5.17
N THR A 28 14.30 -17.63 -6.35
CA THR A 28 15.07 -18.23 -7.47
C THR A 28 16.58 -17.96 -7.35
N GLU A 29 17.03 -17.40 -6.22
CA GLU A 29 18.42 -17.03 -5.94
C GLU A 29 19.06 -16.14 -7.01
N ILE A 30 18.25 -15.45 -7.83
CA ILE A 30 18.74 -14.45 -8.79
C ILE A 30 19.32 -13.25 -8.03
N LEU A 31 18.73 -12.91 -6.89
CA LEU A 31 19.28 -11.96 -5.91
C LEU A 31 19.66 -12.72 -4.64
N SER A 32 20.89 -12.51 -4.16
CA SER A 32 21.31 -12.99 -2.86
C SER A 32 20.62 -12.19 -1.75
N PRO A 33 19.89 -12.83 -0.82
CA PRO A 33 19.35 -12.16 0.35
C PRO A 33 20.46 -11.72 1.30
N GLY A 34 20.13 -10.83 2.25
CA GLY A 34 21.02 -10.58 3.38
C GLY A 34 22.15 -9.59 3.16
N THR A 35 22.07 -8.77 2.11
CA THR A 35 23.11 -7.77 1.80
C THR A 35 23.37 -6.74 2.91
N LEU A 36 22.41 -6.57 3.84
CA LEU A 36 22.51 -5.64 4.97
C LEU A 36 22.47 -6.31 6.36
N GLU A 37 22.64 -7.64 6.45
CA GLU A 37 22.58 -8.41 7.71
C GLU A 37 23.68 -8.06 8.74
N CYS A 38 24.68 -7.26 8.37
CA CYS A 38 25.85 -7.04 9.21
C CYS A 38 25.61 -6.11 10.42
N ASP A 39 24.53 -5.32 10.44
CA ASP A 39 24.33 -4.28 11.46
C ASP A 39 22.98 -4.39 12.20
N THR A 40 23.01 -5.01 13.38
CA THR A 40 21.82 -5.23 14.24
C THR A 40 21.12 -3.93 14.65
N ASN A 41 21.88 -2.83 14.81
CA ASN A 41 21.29 -1.53 15.16
C ASN A 41 20.49 -0.95 13.98
N THR A 42 21.02 -1.06 12.76
CA THR A 42 20.37 -0.58 11.54
C THR A 42 19.12 -1.39 11.23
N GLU A 43 19.16 -2.70 11.44
CA GLU A 43 17.98 -3.57 11.32
C GLU A 43 16.89 -3.11 12.29
N PHE A 44 17.20 -3.01 13.59
CA PHE A 44 16.23 -2.63 14.62
C PHE A 44 15.62 -1.24 14.37
N LEU A 45 16.45 -0.26 13.99
CA LEU A 45 15.99 1.09 13.68
C LEU A 45 15.06 1.09 12.45
N THR A 46 15.44 0.36 11.41
CA THR A 46 14.65 0.30 10.17
C THR A 46 13.31 -0.40 10.38
N VAL A 47 13.30 -1.52 11.12
CA VAL A 47 12.06 -2.22 11.52
C VAL A 47 11.15 -1.27 12.28
N SER A 48 11.68 -0.58 13.30
CA SER A 48 10.90 0.33 14.14
C SER A 48 10.27 1.48 13.34
N ILE A 49 11.03 2.10 12.42
CA ILE A 49 10.53 3.19 11.58
C ILE A 49 9.44 2.68 10.62
N MET A 50 9.68 1.55 9.96
CA MET A 50 8.74 0.97 9.00
C MET A 50 7.47 0.47 9.66
N GLU A 51 7.56 -0.09 10.87
CA GLU A 51 6.42 -0.52 11.66
C GLU A 51 5.53 0.68 12.02
N ILE A 52 6.10 1.74 12.59
CA ILE A 52 5.35 2.96 12.94
C ILE A 52 4.72 3.56 11.69
N MET A 53 5.46 3.64 10.57
CA MET A 53 4.95 4.16 9.30
C MET A 53 3.78 3.32 8.78
N THR A 54 3.92 1.99 8.77
CA THR A 54 2.89 1.05 8.30
C THR A 54 1.63 1.14 9.15
N ILE A 55 1.78 1.10 10.48
CA ILE A 55 0.66 1.20 11.42
C ILE A 55 -0.05 2.56 11.32
N CYS A 56 0.66 3.65 11.02
CA CYS A 56 0.04 4.96 10.81
C CYS A 56 -0.64 5.10 9.44
N MET A 57 -0.06 4.49 8.39
CA MET A 57 -0.59 4.55 7.03
C MET A 57 -1.89 3.77 6.87
N ILE A 58 -2.07 2.64 7.57
CA ILE A 58 -3.31 1.83 7.52
C ILE A 58 -4.57 2.64 7.90
N PRO A 59 -4.68 3.22 9.12
CA PRO A 59 -5.85 4.00 9.51
C PRO A 59 -5.97 5.30 8.70
N LEU A 60 -4.84 5.88 8.25
CA LEU A 60 -4.87 7.05 7.37
C LEU A 60 -5.52 6.71 6.02
N ALA A 61 -5.11 5.61 5.39
CA ALA A 61 -5.68 5.11 4.14
C ALA A 61 -7.17 4.77 4.30
N LEU A 62 -7.57 4.19 5.45
CA LEU A 62 -8.97 3.89 5.75
C LEU A 62 -9.82 5.13 6.05
N ARG A 63 -9.25 6.17 6.68
CA ARG A 63 -9.96 7.37 7.14
C ARG A 63 -9.89 8.55 6.17
N LEU A 64 -9.09 8.45 5.10
CA LEU A 64 -8.86 9.53 4.13
C LEU A 64 -10.16 10.12 3.56
N PHE A 65 -11.15 9.29 3.25
CA PHE A 65 -12.45 9.71 2.72
C PHE A 65 -13.41 10.29 3.78
N LYS A 66 -13.12 10.11 5.08
CA LYS A 66 -13.93 10.64 6.18
C LYS A 66 -13.64 12.12 6.47
N PHE A 67 -12.56 12.68 5.93
CA PHE A 67 -12.21 14.08 6.14
C PHE A 67 -13.05 15.02 5.27
N LYS A 68 -13.82 15.91 5.92
CA LYS A 68 -14.68 16.89 5.24
C LYS A 68 -13.92 17.77 4.23
N LYS A 69 -12.67 18.18 4.53
CA LYS A 69 -11.82 18.96 3.61
C LYS A 69 -11.62 18.26 2.26
N ILE A 70 -11.45 16.93 2.29
CA ILE A 70 -11.21 16.12 1.10
C ILE A 70 -12.51 15.93 0.33
N SER A 71 -13.63 15.72 1.04
CA SER A 71 -14.97 15.67 0.44
C SER A 71 -15.34 16.99 -0.27
N THR A 72 -14.96 18.15 0.26
CA THR A 72 -15.17 19.45 -0.38
C THR A 72 -14.36 19.62 -1.68
N ILE A 73 -13.11 19.14 -1.72
CA ILE A 73 -12.29 19.15 -2.94
C ILE A 73 -12.89 18.22 -4.01
N LEU A 74 -13.41 17.07 -3.56
CA LEU A 74 -14.14 16.12 -4.41
C LEU A 74 -15.38 16.74 -5.04
N GLN A 75 -16.13 17.56 -4.30
CA GLN A 75 -17.31 18.25 -4.81
C GLN A 75 -16.99 19.30 -5.87
N ASN A 76 -15.80 19.92 -5.80
CA ASN A 76 -15.40 20.97 -6.73
C ASN A 76 -14.73 20.42 -8.01
N THR A 77 -14.24 19.17 -7.98
CA THR A 77 -13.60 18.52 -9.13
C THR A 77 -13.93 17.03 -9.13
N GLN A 78 -15.20 16.72 -9.44
CA GLN A 78 -15.85 15.43 -9.22
C GLN A 78 -15.09 14.24 -9.85
N GLU A 79 -14.53 14.38 -11.05
CA GLU A 79 -13.89 13.26 -11.75
C GLU A 79 -12.39 13.10 -11.43
N TYR A 80 -11.62 14.20 -11.42
CA TYR A 80 -10.18 14.15 -11.14
C TYR A 80 -9.86 14.01 -9.65
N GLY A 81 -10.71 14.53 -8.76
CA GLY A 81 -10.54 14.42 -7.32
C GLY A 81 -10.66 12.97 -6.83
N LEU A 82 -11.64 12.22 -7.36
CA LEU A 82 -11.83 10.79 -7.05
C LEU A 82 -10.64 9.94 -7.49
N LEU A 83 -10.13 10.19 -8.70
CA LEU A 83 -8.94 9.51 -9.22
C LEU A 83 -7.72 9.76 -8.34
N ARG A 84 -7.42 11.03 -8.06
CA ARG A 84 -6.21 11.44 -7.33
C ARG A 84 -6.24 10.94 -5.89
N LEU A 85 -7.39 11.01 -5.23
CA LEU A 85 -7.53 10.59 -3.84
C LEU A 85 -7.55 9.07 -3.70
N GLY A 86 -8.22 8.39 -4.60
CA GLY A 86 -8.24 6.94 -4.65
C GLY A 86 -6.85 6.36 -4.94
N SER A 87 -6.11 6.94 -5.88
CA SER A 87 -4.71 6.57 -6.13
C SER A 87 -3.81 6.92 -4.94
N LEU A 88 -3.99 8.08 -4.29
CA LEU A 88 -3.23 8.41 -3.08
C LEU A 88 -3.43 7.38 -1.96
N ARG A 89 -4.66 6.94 -1.74
CA ARG A 89 -4.98 5.87 -0.77
C ARG A 89 -4.33 4.54 -1.14
N MET A 90 -4.36 4.18 -2.42
CA MET A 90 -3.72 2.97 -2.92
C MET A 90 -2.20 3.05 -2.74
N ALA A 91 -1.58 4.16 -3.13
CA ALA A 91 -0.16 4.40 -2.95
C ALA A 91 0.28 4.31 -1.48
N MET A 92 -0.53 4.83 -0.55
CA MET A 92 -0.26 4.72 0.91
C MET A 92 -0.17 3.28 1.42
N LEU A 93 -0.69 2.28 0.71
CA LEU A 93 -0.63 0.87 1.12
C LEU A 93 0.27 0.04 0.21
N CYS A 94 0.25 0.32 -1.10
CA CYS A 94 1.09 -0.34 -2.08
C CYS A 94 2.58 -0.05 -1.84
N ILE A 95 2.94 1.19 -1.47
CA ILE A 95 4.33 1.56 -1.18
C ILE A 95 4.88 0.77 0.02
N PRO A 96 4.23 0.80 1.21
CA PRO A 96 4.71 0.00 2.33
C PRO A 96 4.61 -1.51 2.09
N LEU A 97 3.66 -2.01 1.28
CA LEU A 97 3.63 -3.42 0.88
C LEU A 97 4.94 -3.81 0.15
N ILE A 98 5.28 -3.09 -0.93
CA ILE A 98 6.48 -3.37 -1.73
C ILE A 98 7.74 -3.17 -0.89
N ALA A 99 7.81 -2.08 -0.13
CA ALA A 99 8.96 -1.78 0.72
C ALA A 99 9.18 -2.87 1.78
N ASN A 100 8.14 -3.30 2.49
CA ASN A 100 8.25 -4.36 3.50
C ASN A 100 8.63 -5.71 2.85
N THR A 101 8.12 -6.04 1.66
CA THR A 101 8.55 -7.25 0.94
C THR A 101 10.03 -7.19 0.55
N LEU A 102 10.53 -6.03 0.10
CA LEU A 102 11.96 -5.86 -0.21
C LEU A 102 12.83 -5.97 1.05
N LEU A 103 12.45 -5.27 2.11
CA LEU A 103 13.19 -5.25 3.38
C LEU A 103 13.24 -6.63 4.04
N TYR A 104 12.19 -7.44 3.90
CA TYR A 104 12.17 -8.83 4.33
C TYR A 104 13.37 -9.62 3.79
N TYR A 105 13.69 -9.48 2.50
CA TYR A 105 14.80 -10.20 1.87
C TYR A 105 16.16 -9.50 2.04
N ILE A 106 16.19 -8.16 2.09
CA ILE A 106 17.44 -7.39 2.27
C ILE A 106 18.05 -7.65 3.66
N PHE A 107 17.21 -7.75 4.70
CA PHE A 107 17.62 -8.01 6.08
C PHE A 107 17.61 -9.51 6.45
N GLY A 108 17.79 -10.41 5.47
CA GLY A 108 17.99 -11.83 5.78
C GLY A 108 16.78 -12.53 6.39
N PHE A 109 15.59 -12.33 5.82
CA PHE A 109 14.34 -13.00 6.23
C PHE A 109 13.79 -12.54 7.58
N ASN A 110 13.97 -11.26 7.94
CA ASN A 110 13.40 -10.72 9.17
C ASN A 110 11.86 -10.74 9.14
N VAL A 111 11.28 -11.63 9.95
CA VAL A 111 9.85 -11.96 9.96
C VAL A 111 8.95 -10.75 10.26
N ALA A 112 9.45 -9.72 10.96
CA ALA A 112 8.70 -8.51 11.25
C ALA A 112 8.24 -7.79 9.97
N PHE A 113 9.14 -7.62 9.00
CA PHE A 113 8.80 -7.02 7.70
C PHE A 113 7.82 -7.90 6.92
N GLY A 114 7.97 -9.22 7.02
CA GLY A 114 7.04 -10.18 6.40
C GLY A 114 5.61 -10.00 6.92
N TYR A 115 5.43 -9.95 8.24
CA TYR A 115 4.12 -9.72 8.85
C TYR A 115 3.52 -8.37 8.45
N MET A 116 4.32 -7.30 8.42
CA MET A 116 3.84 -5.98 7.98
C MET A 116 3.39 -5.99 6.52
N GLY A 117 4.11 -6.69 5.65
CA GLY A 117 3.70 -6.91 4.25
C GLY A 117 2.36 -7.65 4.14
N ILE A 118 2.18 -8.74 4.90
CA ILE A 118 0.92 -9.51 4.92
C ILE A 118 -0.23 -8.65 5.42
N ILE A 119 -0.04 -7.87 6.49
CA ILE A 119 -1.06 -6.97 7.02
C ILE A 119 -1.46 -5.94 5.96
N CYS A 120 -0.50 -5.33 5.26
CA CYS A 120 -0.79 -4.43 4.13
C CYS A 120 -1.61 -5.10 3.03
N LEU A 121 -1.31 -6.35 2.68
CA LEU A 121 -2.04 -7.13 1.67
C LEU A 121 -3.48 -7.37 2.11
N VAL A 122 -3.70 -7.75 3.37
CA VAL A 122 -5.05 -7.91 3.94
C VAL A 122 -5.80 -6.58 3.96
N CYS A 123 -5.15 -5.49 4.36
CA CYS A 123 -5.72 -4.14 4.32
C CYS A 123 -6.13 -3.71 2.90
N LEU A 124 -5.41 -4.15 1.87
CA LEU A 124 -5.73 -3.88 0.47
C LEU A 124 -7.13 -4.42 0.08
N ILE A 125 -7.51 -5.59 0.60
CA ILE A 125 -8.82 -6.23 0.36
C ILE A 125 -9.95 -5.36 0.90
N PHE A 126 -9.77 -4.76 2.08
CA PHE A 126 -10.76 -3.84 2.67
C PHE A 126 -10.94 -2.55 1.88
N ILE A 127 -9.96 -2.22 1.05
CA ILE A 127 -9.86 -0.96 0.32
C ILE A 127 -10.19 -1.15 -1.17
N TYR A 128 -10.62 -2.36 -1.53
CA TYR A 128 -10.91 -2.74 -2.90
C TYR A 128 -11.86 -1.75 -3.61
N PRO A 129 -11.47 -1.22 -4.79
CA PRO A 129 -12.21 -0.20 -5.51
C PRO A 129 -13.44 -0.83 -6.20
N SER A 130 -14.51 -1.01 -5.43
CA SER A 130 -15.81 -1.46 -5.93
C SER A 130 -16.64 -0.29 -6.48
N MET A 131 -17.41 -0.53 -7.54
CA MET A 131 -18.28 0.50 -8.16
C MET A 131 -19.28 1.06 -7.14
N SER A 132 -19.83 0.20 -6.27
CA SER A 132 -20.75 0.59 -5.19
C SER A 132 -20.11 1.57 -4.20
N ARG A 133 -18.80 1.44 -3.90
CA ARG A 133 -18.07 2.39 -3.05
C ARG A 133 -17.86 3.74 -3.75
N CYS A 134 -17.46 3.75 -5.02
CA CYS A 134 -17.34 5.01 -5.78
C CYS A 134 -18.69 5.74 -5.92
N GLU A 135 -19.78 5.00 -6.11
CA GLU A 135 -21.13 5.57 -6.16
C GLU A 135 -21.61 6.07 -4.80
N THR A 136 -21.28 5.38 -3.70
CA THR A 136 -21.60 5.86 -2.34
C THR A 136 -20.81 7.12 -1.97
N GLU A 137 -19.57 7.26 -2.47
CA GLU A 137 -18.73 8.44 -2.19
C GLU A 137 -19.04 9.64 -3.08
N THR A 138 -19.68 9.43 -4.24
CA THR A 138 -20.14 10.51 -5.13
C THR A 138 -21.61 10.89 -4.93
N ASN A 139 -22.45 10.00 -4.37
CA ASN A 139 -23.87 10.27 -4.16
C ASN A 139 -24.09 10.91 -2.78
N LYS A 140 -24.45 12.19 -2.82
CA LYS A 140 -24.85 13.00 -1.67
C LYS A 140 -25.97 12.32 -0.86
N LYS A 141 -25.86 12.36 0.47
CA LYS A 141 -26.96 12.91 1.25
C LYS A 141 -26.67 14.38 1.47
#